data_AF-A0AB34G872-F1
#
_entry.id   AF-A0AB34G872-F1
#
_cell.length_a   1.000
_cell.length_b   1.000
_cell.length_c   1.000
_cell.angle_alpha   90.00
_cell.angle_beta   90.00
_cell.angle_gamma   90.00
#
_symmetry.space_group_name_H-M   'P 1'
#
loop_
_entity.id
_entity.type
_entity.pdbx_description
1 polymer ?
#
loop_
_entity_poly.entity_id
_entity_poly.type
_entity_poly.pdbx_seq_one_letter_code
_entity_poly.pdbx_strand_id
1 'polypeptide(L)'
;MRQTISSACGTTGLIHAIANNKDKMHFESGSTLKKFLEESASLSPEERAIYLENYDSIRVTHKTSDHEGQTEAQNIDEKVDLHFIALVHVDGHLYELDGWKPFPINHGETSDETLLRDAIEVFKKFMECDPDERRFNAIDLSAA
;
A
#
# COMPACT_ATOMS: atom_id res chain seq x y z
N MET A 1 -0.32 7.96 -3.50
CA MET A 1 -1.18 8.94 -2.79
C MET A 1 -0.66 9.13 -1.38
N ARG A 2 -0.91 10.29 -0.77
CA ARG A 2 -0.52 10.55 0.64
C ARG A 2 -1.41 9.77 1.60
N GLN A 3 -0.95 9.57 2.83
CA GLN A 3 -1.76 9.06 3.93
C GLN A 3 -1.96 10.19 4.95
N THR A 4 -3.22 10.55 5.16
CA THR A 4 -3.67 11.59 6.09
C THR A 4 -4.55 11.04 7.21
N ILE A 5 -4.96 9.77 7.10
CA ILE A 5 -5.76 9.03 8.08
C ILE A 5 -4.84 8.15 8.91
N SER A 6 -4.95 8.23 10.25
CA SER A 6 -4.24 7.31 11.14
C SER A 6 -4.68 5.86 10.89
N SER A 7 -3.75 4.92 10.93
CA SER A 7 -3.99 3.48 10.73
C SER A 7 -4.51 3.05 9.35
N ALA A 8 -4.58 3.96 8.37
CA ALA A 8 -4.99 3.62 6.99
C ALA A 8 -3.84 3.12 6.10
N CYS A 9 -2.66 2.80 6.66
CA CYS A 9 -1.49 2.40 5.90
C CYS A 9 -1.71 1.09 5.14
N GLY A 10 -2.40 0.10 5.72
CA GLY A 10 -2.76 -1.14 5.03
C GLY A 10 -3.61 -0.90 3.77
N THR A 11 -4.69 -0.13 3.91
CA THR A 11 -5.55 0.28 2.78
C THR A 11 -4.77 1.07 1.73
N THR A 12 -3.91 2.01 2.18
CA THR A 12 -3.09 2.83 1.28
C THR A 12 -2.10 1.96 0.49
N GLY A 13 -1.45 1.00 1.14
CA GLY A 13 -0.53 0.05 0.52
C GLY A 13 -1.22 -0.84 -0.53
N LEU A 14 -2.42 -1.35 -0.22
CA LEU A 14 -3.22 -2.14 -1.18
C LEU A 14 -3.63 -1.30 -2.39
N ILE A 15 -4.09 -0.06 -2.18
CA ILE A 15 -4.42 0.85 -3.28
C ILE A 15 -3.19 1.11 -4.14
N HIS A 16 -2.02 1.35 -3.54
CA HIS A 16 -0.76 1.55 -4.28
C HIS A 16 -0.38 0.32 -5.11
N ALA A 17 -0.46 -0.88 -4.54
CA ALA A 17 -0.14 -2.12 -5.25
C ALA A 17 -1.05 -2.34 -6.46
N ILE A 18 -2.37 -2.18 -6.29
CA ILE A 18 -3.37 -2.39 -7.36
C ILE A 18 -3.32 -1.28 -8.40
N ALA A 19 -3.23 -0.01 -7.98
CA ALA A 19 -3.25 1.14 -8.91
C ALA A 19 -2.08 1.10 -9.90
N ASN A 20 -0.89 0.68 -9.45
CA ASN A 20 0.32 0.61 -10.28
C ASN A 20 0.43 -0.71 -11.06
N ASN A 21 -0.52 -1.63 -10.89
CA ASN A 21 -0.63 -2.85 -11.68
C ASN A 21 -1.99 -2.96 -12.37
N LYS A 22 -2.68 -1.84 -12.60
CA LYS A 22 -4.07 -1.80 -13.07
C LYS A 22 -4.31 -2.63 -14.33
N ASP A 23 -3.36 -2.65 -15.26
CA ASP A 23 -3.47 -3.40 -16.53
C ASP A 23 -3.37 -4.92 -16.34
N LYS A 24 -2.86 -5.37 -15.20
CA LYS A 24 -2.75 -6.79 -14.81
C LYS A 24 -3.95 -7.24 -13.95
N MET A 25 -4.88 -6.33 -13.64
CA MET A 25 -5.99 -6.57 -12.71
C MET A 25 -7.32 -6.69 -13.45
N HIS A 26 -8.09 -7.71 -13.09
CA HIS A 26 -9.48 -7.84 -13.52
C HIS A 26 -10.42 -7.38 -12.41
N PHE A 27 -11.17 -6.31 -12.66
CA PHE A 27 -12.14 -5.77 -11.72
C PHE A 27 -13.55 -6.25 -12.05
N GLU A 28 -14.26 -6.74 -11.04
CA GLU A 28 -15.68 -7.09 -11.17
C GLU A 28 -16.56 -5.86 -11.48
N SER A 29 -17.70 -6.11 -12.12
CA SER A 29 -18.73 -5.10 -12.33
C SER A 29 -19.22 -4.53 -11.00
N GLY A 30 -19.16 -3.20 -10.86
CA GLY A 30 -19.52 -2.52 -9.61
C GLY A 30 -18.41 -2.47 -8.55
N SER A 31 -17.17 -2.86 -8.90
CA SER A 31 -16.03 -2.77 -7.99
C SER A 31 -15.83 -1.35 -7.44
N THR A 32 -15.94 -1.22 -6.12
CA THR A 32 -15.70 0.02 -5.37
C THR A 32 -14.30 0.57 -5.59
N LEU A 33 -13.29 -0.31 -5.63
CA LEU A 33 -11.90 0.07 -5.84
C LEU A 33 -11.68 0.55 -7.28
N LYS A 34 -12.25 -0.13 -8.28
CA LYS A 34 -12.17 0.32 -9.68
C LYS A 34 -12.71 1.75 -9.82
N LYS A 35 -13.88 2.01 -9.26
CA LYS A 35 -14.51 3.34 -9.26
C LYS A 35 -13.61 4.39 -8.59
N PHE A 36 -13.05 4.08 -7.41
CA PHE A 36 -12.10 4.96 -6.73
C PHE A 36 -10.88 5.30 -7.61
N LEU A 37 -10.30 4.31 -8.28
CA LEU A 37 -9.13 4.51 -9.15
C LEU A 37 -9.45 5.35 -10.39
N GLU A 38 -10.66 5.21 -10.93
CA GLU A 38 -11.13 6.00 -12.09
C GLU A 38 -11.43 7.45 -11.70
N GLU A 39 -12.15 7.67 -10.60
CA GLU A 39 -12.54 9.01 -10.14
C GLU A 39 -11.36 9.82 -9.59
N SER A 40 -10.31 9.14 -9.12
CA SER A 40 -9.11 9.78 -8.55
C SER A 40 -7.92 9.87 -9.50
N ALA A 41 -8.07 9.43 -10.77
CA ALA A 41 -6.98 9.30 -11.72
C ALA A 41 -6.24 10.62 -11.99
N SER A 42 -6.95 11.74 -12.11
CA SER A 42 -6.38 13.06 -12.38
C SER A 42 -6.03 13.87 -11.14
N LEU A 43 -6.32 13.36 -9.93
CA LEU A 43 -6.07 14.05 -8.68
C LEU A 43 -4.59 14.00 -8.29
N SER A 44 -4.12 15.05 -7.63
CA SER A 44 -2.80 15.08 -6.97
C SER A 44 -2.71 14.07 -5.81
N PRO A 45 -1.51 13.70 -5.35
CA PRO A 45 -1.34 12.78 -4.22
C PRO A 45 -2.09 13.20 -2.94
N GLU A 46 -2.17 14.49 -2.67
CA GLU A 46 -2.88 15.10 -1.55
C GLU A 46 -4.41 15.04 -1.75
N GLU A 47 -4.89 15.41 -2.93
CA GLU A 47 -6.32 15.31 -3.26
C GLU A 47 -6.81 13.87 -3.22
N ARG A 48 -6.00 12.89 -3.64
CA ARG A 48 -6.31 11.45 -3.50
C ARG A 48 -6.48 11.04 -2.04
N ALA A 49 -5.72 11.63 -1.12
CA ALA A 49 -5.82 11.34 0.31
C ALA A 49 -7.14 11.89 0.89
N ILE A 50 -7.45 13.15 0.59
CA ILE A 50 -8.74 13.78 0.94
C ILE A 50 -9.91 13.01 0.31
N TYR A 51 -9.74 12.53 -0.92
CA TYR A 51 -10.76 11.75 -1.58
C TYR A 51 -11.02 10.43 -0.85
N LEU A 52 -9.97 9.72 -0.41
CA LEU A 52 -10.09 8.50 0.40
C LEU A 52 -10.75 8.75 1.77
N GLU A 53 -10.46 9.87 2.43
CA GLU A 53 -11.12 10.27 3.70
C GLU A 53 -12.64 10.31 3.57
N ASN A 54 -13.13 10.76 2.42
CA ASN A 54 -14.55 10.92 2.13
C ASN A 54 -15.16 9.70 1.41
N TYR A 55 -14.38 8.64 1.16
CA TYR A 55 -14.82 7.49 0.39
C TYR A 55 -15.31 6.35 1.30
N ASP A 56 -16.56 6.50 1.77
CA ASP A 56 -17.16 5.63 2.79
C ASP A 56 -17.11 4.15 2.49
N SER A 57 -17.24 3.74 1.23
CA SER A 57 -17.24 2.33 0.86
C SER A 57 -15.93 1.63 1.21
N ILE A 58 -14.78 2.27 0.95
CA ILE A 58 -13.47 1.72 1.35
C ILE A 58 -13.31 1.81 2.88
N ARG A 59 -13.73 2.92 3.50
CA ARG A 59 -13.65 3.11 4.95
C ARG A 59 -14.41 2.02 5.72
N VAL A 60 -15.61 1.65 5.27
CA VAL A 60 -16.42 0.59 5.90
C VAL A 60 -15.76 -0.76 5.71
N THR A 61 -15.29 -1.09 4.50
CA THR A 61 -14.58 -2.34 4.24
C THR A 61 -13.31 -2.47 5.08
N HIS A 62 -12.51 -1.41 5.19
CA HIS A 62 -11.32 -1.38 6.05
C HIS A 62 -11.68 -1.72 7.52
N LYS A 63 -12.70 -1.05 8.08
CA LYS A 63 -13.16 -1.33 9.45
C LYS A 63 -13.64 -2.76 9.64
N THR A 64 -14.28 -3.36 8.65
CA THR A 64 -14.68 -4.78 8.72
C THR A 64 -13.45 -5.66 8.75
N SER A 65 -12.48 -5.43 7.85
CA SER A 65 -11.23 -6.19 7.80
C SER A 65 -10.33 -6.00 9.02
N ASP A 66 -10.41 -4.88 9.73
CA ASP A 66 -9.67 -4.65 10.98
C ASP A 66 -10.07 -5.64 12.10
N HIS A 67 -11.26 -6.24 12.01
CA HIS A 67 -11.75 -7.26 12.95
C HIS A 67 -11.56 -8.69 12.43
N GLU A 68 -10.89 -8.85 11.29
CA GLU A 68 -10.52 -10.14 10.73
C GLU A 68 -9.10 -10.53 11.18
N GLY A 69 -8.71 -11.77 10.88
CA GLY A 69 -7.39 -12.30 11.20
C GLY A 69 -7.35 -13.11 12.50
N GLN A 70 -6.14 -13.45 12.92
CA GLN A 70 -5.90 -14.35 14.06
C GLN A 70 -5.73 -13.63 15.41
N THR A 71 -5.78 -12.29 15.40
CA THR A 71 -5.62 -11.42 16.57
C THR A 71 -6.80 -10.48 16.68
N GLU A 72 -7.19 -10.14 17.90
CA GLU A 72 -8.18 -9.11 18.14
C GLU A 72 -7.71 -7.74 17.63
N ALA A 73 -8.66 -6.91 17.19
CA ALA A 73 -8.38 -5.54 16.81
C ALA A 73 -7.82 -4.74 17.99
N GLN A 74 -6.79 -3.93 17.73
CA GLN A 74 -6.23 -3.03 18.75
C GLN A 74 -7.24 -1.94 19.12
N ASN A 75 -7.12 -1.41 20.34
CA ASN A 75 -7.90 -0.25 20.74
C ASN A 75 -7.50 0.96 19.90
N ILE A 76 -8.46 1.81 19.54
CA ILE A 76 -8.20 3.00 18.70
C ILE A 76 -7.24 4.01 19.34
N ASP A 77 -7.12 3.98 20.67
CA ASP A 77 -6.23 4.84 21.45
C ASP A 77 -4.82 4.25 21.64
N GLU A 78 -4.60 2.99 21.22
CA GLU A 78 -3.27 2.37 21.29
C GLU A 78 -2.35 2.95 20.22
N LYS A 79 -1.12 3.26 20.62
CA LYS A 79 -0.10 3.77 19.70
C LYS A 79 0.37 2.64 18.79
N VAL A 80 0.08 2.78 17.49
CA VAL A 80 0.64 1.92 16.44
C VAL A 80 2.01 2.45 16.02
N ASP A 81 3.05 1.63 16.14
CA ASP A 81 4.42 1.92 15.70
C ASP A 81 4.86 1.10 14.48
N LEU A 82 3.95 0.29 13.92
CA LEU A 82 4.16 -0.49 12.69
C LEU A 82 3.51 0.20 11.49
N HIS A 83 4.08 0.00 10.31
CA HIS A 83 3.65 0.69 9.09
C HIS A 83 3.72 -0.21 7.86
N PHE A 84 2.81 0.00 6.92
CA PHE A 84 2.79 -0.67 5.62
C PHE A 84 3.26 0.28 4.52
N ILE A 85 4.09 -0.23 3.63
CA ILE A 85 4.53 0.42 2.39
C ILE A 85 4.33 -0.55 1.23
N ALA A 86 4.24 -0.05 0.00
CA ALA A 86 4.18 -0.88 -1.20
C ALA A 86 5.47 -0.76 -2.02
N LEU A 87 5.98 -1.88 -2.53
CA LEU A 87 7.10 -1.94 -3.48
C LEU A 87 6.56 -2.39 -4.83
N VAL A 88 6.73 -1.59 -5.88
CA VAL A 88 6.13 -1.84 -7.20
C VAL A 88 7.13 -1.60 -8.34
N HIS A 89 6.97 -2.34 -9.42
CA HIS A 89 7.66 -2.08 -10.69
C HIS A 89 6.82 -1.12 -11.55
N VAL A 90 7.38 0.03 -11.91
CA VAL A 90 6.79 0.98 -12.86
C VAL A 90 7.89 1.50 -13.79
N ASP A 91 7.65 1.46 -15.10
CA ASP A 91 8.55 1.98 -16.12
C ASP A 91 10.03 1.54 -15.96
N GLY A 92 10.25 0.25 -15.69
CA GLY A 92 11.58 -0.33 -15.53
C GLY A 92 12.26 -0.05 -14.18
N HIS A 93 11.55 0.57 -13.23
CA HIS A 93 12.12 0.97 -11.94
C HIS A 93 11.33 0.43 -10.75
N LEU A 94 12.05 0.17 -9.66
CA LEU A 94 11.49 -0.22 -8.38
C LEU A 94 11.13 1.02 -7.57
N TYR A 95 9.84 1.19 -7.29
CA TYR A 95 9.35 2.28 -6.47
C TYR A 95 8.84 1.80 -5.12
N GLU A 96 9.29 2.47 -4.07
CA GLU A 96 8.67 2.44 -2.75
C GLU A 96 7.62 3.53 -2.65
N LEU A 97 6.41 3.12 -2.34
CA LEU A 97 5.25 3.97 -2.17
C LEU A 97 4.84 3.94 -0.70
N ASP A 98 5.15 5.03 -0.01
CA ASP A 98 4.84 5.26 1.39
C ASP A 98 3.98 6.54 1.48
N GLY A 99 2.77 6.41 2.03
CA GLY A 99 1.84 7.54 2.18
C GLY A 99 2.35 8.66 3.11
N TRP A 100 3.30 8.37 4.00
CA TRP A 100 3.92 9.37 4.88
C TRP A 100 5.03 10.15 4.20
N LYS A 101 5.66 9.58 3.16
CA LYS A 101 6.70 10.27 2.38
C LYS A 101 6.10 11.24 1.36
N PRO A 102 6.75 12.39 1.11
CA PRO A 102 6.23 13.41 0.20
C PRO A 102 6.15 12.93 -1.25
N PHE A 103 6.94 11.93 -1.63
CA PHE A 103 6.99 11.39 -2.99
C PHE A 103 7.47 9.92 -2.99
N PRO A 104 7.19 9.16 -4.07
CA PRO A 104 7.76 7.82 -4.28
C PRO A 104 9.29 7.82 -4.21
N ILE A 105 9.87 6.77 -3.62
CA ILE A 105 11.33 6.59 -3.59
C ILE A 105 11.71 5.59 -4.69
N ASN A 106 12.54 6.02 -5.64
CA ASN A 106 13.08 5.15 -6.67
C ASN A 106 14.32 4.42 -6.12
N HIS A 107 14.27 3.08 -6.12
CA HIS A 107 15.32 2.20 -5.62
C HIS A 107 16.24 1.64 -6.73
N GLY A 108 16.03 2.05 -7.98
CA GLY A 108 16.83 1.64 -9.14
C GLY A 108 16.04 0.81 -10.14
N GLU A 109 16.76 0.18 -11.06
CA GLU A 109 16.18 -0.64 -12.13
C GLU A 109 15.59 -1.95 -11.58
N THR A 110 14.48 -2.38 -12.17
CA THR A 110 13.88 -3.70 -11.95
C THR A 110 13.11 -4.14 -13.19
N SER A 111 12.51 -5.32 -13.14
CA SER A 111 11.66 -5.87 -14.20
C SER A 111 10.52 -6.67 -13.60
N ASP A 112 9.54 -7.06 -14.42
CA ASP A 112 8.45 -7.94 -13.97
C ASP A 112 9.00 -9.28 -13.45
N GLU A 113 10.09 -9.79 -14.04
CA GLU A 113 10.72 -11.05 -13.66
C GLU A 113 11.58 -10.96 -12.40
N THR A 114 12.12 -9.78 -12.09
CA THR A 114 13.08 -9.58 -10.99
C THR A 114 12.50 -8.83 -9.80
N LEU A 115 11.28 -8.27 -9.92
CA LEU A 115 10.63 -7.44 -8.90
C LEU A 115 10.71 -8.06 -7.49
N LEU A 116 10.34 -9.33 -7.33
CA LEU A 116 10.36 -9.98 -6.01
C LEU A 116 11.76 -9.97 -5.39
N ARG A 117 12.78 -10.35 -6.17
CA ARG A 117 14.17 -10.37 -5.69
C ARG A 117 14.66 -8.98 -5.34
N ASP A 118 14.41 -8.01 -6.21
CA ASP A 118 14.92 -6.65 -6.07
C ASP A 118 14.19 -5.91 -4.92
N ALA A 119 12.88 -6.17 -4.73
CA ALA A 119 12.10 -5.69 -3.58
C ALA A 119 12.60 -6.27 -2.25
N ILE A 120 13.01 -7.55 -2.22
CA ILE A 120 13.60 -8.16 -1.03
C ILE A 120 14.93 -7.49 -0.66
N GLU A 121 15.73 -7.02 -1.63
CA GLU A 121 16.94 -6.26 -1.32
C GLU A 121 16.63 -4.90 -0.66
N VAL A 122 15.53 -4.25 -1.06
CA VAL A 122 15.05 -3.05 -0.35
C VAL A 122 14.56 -3.40 1.05
N PHE A 123 13.80 -4.49 1.20
CA PHE A 123 13.31 -4.97 2.49
C PHE A 123 14.45 -5.29 3.48
N LYS A 124 15.53 -5.94 3.00
CA LYS A 124 16.73 -6.19 3.80
C LYS A 124 17.37 -4.91 4.33
N LYS A 125 17.43 -3.85 3.52
CA LYS A 125 17.95 -2.54 3.97
C LYS A 125 17.13 -1.97 5.13
N PHE A 126 15.80 -2.13 5.13
CA PHE A 126 14.97 -1.74 6.27
C PHE A 126 15.31 -2.52 7.54
N MET A 127 15.55 -3.83 7.41
CA MET A 127 15.98 -4.67 8.54
C MET A 127 17.39 -4.31 9.04
N GLU A 128 18.31 -3.95 8.14
CA GLU A 128 19.67 -3.53 8.49
C GLU A 128 19.72 -2.17 9.19
N CYS A 129 18.74 -1.29 8.94
CA CYS A 129 18.63 -0.01 9.63
C CYS A 129 18.32 -0.15 11.13
N ASP A 130 17.64 -1.22 11.53
CA ASP A 130 17.38 -1.55 12.94
C ASP A 130 17.62 -3.06 13.17
N PRO A 131 18.88 -3.47 13.43
CA PRO A 131 19.25 -4.88 13.48
C PRO A 131 18.67 -5.64 14.68
N ASP A 132 18.15 -4.93 15.69
CA ASP A 132 17.52 -5.51 16.88
C ASP A 132 16.00 -5.67 16.69
N GLU A 133 15.40 -4.92 15.76
CA GLU A 133 14.00 -5.06 15.40
C GLU A 133 13.72 -6.43 14.75
N ARG A 134 12.56 -6.98 15.08
CA ARG A 134 12.08 -8.30 14.59
C ARG A 134 10.67 -8.23 14.02
N ARG A 135 9.96 -7.12 14.21
CA ARG A 135 8.56 -6.91 13.81
C ARG A 135 8.46 -6.49 12.34
N PHE A 136 8.98 -7.33 11.46
CA PHE A 136 8.86 -7.17 10.02
C PHE A 136 7.96 -8.26 9.44
N ASN A 137 7.17 -7.89 8.43
CA ASN A 137 6.38 -8.83 7.64
C ASN A 137 6.42 -8.39 6.17
N ALA A 138 6.43 -9.35 5.26
CA ALA A 138 6.32 -9.12 3.82
C ALA A 138 5.26 -10.05 3.25
N ILE A 139 4.41 -9.50 2.39
CA ILE A 139 3.38 -10.21 1.62
C ILE A 139 3.57 -9.90 0.14
N ASP A 140 3.43 -10.92 -0.71
CA ASP A 140 3.56 -10.78 -2.16
C ASP A 140 2.19 -10.93 -2.84
N LEU A 141 1.94 -10.12 -3.87
CA LEU A 141 0.76 -10.22 -4.72
C LEU A 141 1.10 -11.10 -5.93
N SER A 142 1.05 -12.41 -5.72
CA SER A 142 1.39 -13.41 -6.74
C SER A 142 0.18 -13.78 -7.62
N ALA A 143 0.44 -14.30 -8.82
CA ALA A 143 -0.60 -14.94 -9.64
C ALA A 143 -1.19 -16.16 -8.90
N ALA A 144 -2.52 -16.28 -8.90
CA ALA A 144 -3.28 -17.34 -8.22
C ALA A 144 -3.59 -18.53 -9.14
#